data_AF-A0A939ZW64-F1
#
_entry.id   AF-A0A939ZW64-F1
#
_cell.length_a   1.000
_cell.length_b   1.000
_cell.length_c   1.000
_cell.angle_alpha   90.00
_cell.angle_beta   90.00
_cell.angle_gamma   90.00
#
_symmetry.space_group_name_H-M   'P 1'
#
loop_
_entity.id
_entity.type
_entity.pdbx_description
1 polymer ?
#
loop_
_entity_poly.entity_id
_entity_poly.type
_entity_poly.pdbx_seq_one_letter_code
_entity_poly.pdbx_strand_id
1 'polypeptide(L)'
;FEKFRGEIKGAALWDPQLTSTVNAACAAAGAEALAVCTPELADRLNIPVKLDLRGRFSSDREVYEWMWKKYGGSFSRQALCSLEPMAAGAWLRDYAIQHRIFTFWVRSGSCGIPGGSPGDEDAMQALMARFPANIPVLGFWQAGDADEGLTEYGGLIFAGRTGKYTVVSDWTPNLSVHSGIRARGPFRQSPPRRLKYDPAKKYVAVTQYESGDCPWFWLRLQKANWLQKEHGAFPMNWCLGPQTADLMPGVLEWFYANSAGSDCFFCAMSGAGYTMPRYFAPEDPRTRRAFLRDTARYMKRLDLSVISLHTDHWYSRPEPPEACVEYAELKGVRAVLADFGRNETLPEERYAELCGGVPVIHTQNRWDMRETPESLTRDILASKGQFISVMALSWTLDPAKIYAALSALPPEYEAVRCDEMADLILQKQGAL
;
A
#
# COMPACT_ATOMS: atom_id res chain seq x y z
N PHE A 1 -17.37 -20.61 18.78
CA PHE A 1 -17.75 -19.94 20.04
C PHE A 1 -17.50 -20.83 21.25
N GLU A 2 -18.13 -21.99 21.39
CA GLU A 2 -17.95 -22.87 22.58
C GLU A 2 -16.49 -23.15 22.94
N LYS A 3 -15.64 -23.43 21.95
CA LYS A 3 -14.19 -23.63 22.14
C LYS A 3 -13.48 -22.47 22.87
N PHE A 4 -13.93 -21.23 22.67
CA PHE A 4 -13.28 -20.01 23.16
C PHE A 4 -14.18 -19.21 24.13
N ARG A 5 -15.29 -19.78 24.60
CA ARG A 5 -16.26 -19.08 25.48
C ARG A 5 -15.59 -18.50 26.73
N GLY A 6 -14.62 -19.23 27.30
CA GLY A 6 -13.87 -18.79 28.49
C GLY A 6 -12.94 -17.59 28.27
N GLU A 7 -12.64 -17.23 27.03
CA GLU A 7 -11.80 -16.06 26.70
C GLU A 7 -12.63 -14.77 26.62
N ILE A 8 -13.96 -14.89 26.52
CA ILE A 8 -14.88 -13.75 26.34
C ILE A 8 -15.51 -13.40 27.69
N LYS A 9 -15.30 -12.17 28.16
CA LYS A 9 -15.75 -11.68 29.48
C LYS A 9 -17.13 -11.02 29.47
N GLY A 10 -17.71 -10.82 28.28
CA GLY A 10 -19.01 -10.21 28.09
C GLY A 10 -19.20 -9.70 26.67
N ALA A 11 -20.32 -9.02 26.43
CA ALA A 11 -20.64 -8.40 25.14
C ALA A 11 -20.52 -6.88 25.20
N ALA A 12 -20.02 -6.29 24.12
CA ALA A 12 -20.10 -4.88 23.81
C ALA A 12 -21.09 -4.69 22.65
N LEU A 13 -22.21 -4.00 22.93
CA LEU A 13 -23.19 -3.63 21.91
C LEU A 13 -22.78 -2.30 21.27
N TRP A 14 -22.96 -2.20 19.97
CA TRP A 14 -22.77 -0.98 19.19
C TRP A 14 -24.11 -0.42 18.72
N ASP A 15 -24.12 0.84 18.30
CA ASP A 15 -25.31 1.57 17.86
C ASP A 15 -25.44 1.55 16.32
N PRO A 16 -26.47 0.89 15.77
CA PRO A 16 -26.74 0.92 14.34
C PRO A 16 -27.06 2.32 13.79
N GLN A 17 -27.54 3.25 14.62
CA GLN A 17 -27.84 4.62 14.21
C GLN A 17 -26.60 5.53 14.21
N LEU A 18 -25.51 5.11 14.86
CA LEU A 18 -24.23 5.80 14.84
C LEU A 18 -23.10 4.77 14.68
N THR A 19 -22.85 4.39 13.43
CA THR A 19 -22.05 3.21 13.08
C THR A 19 -20.62 3.27 13.61
N SER A 20 -20.02 4.45 13.79
CA SER A 20 -18.68 4.63 14.41
C SER A 20 -18.55 4.00 15.80
N THR A 21 -19.66 3.81 16.53
CA THR A 21 -19.67 3.09 17.80
C THR A 21 -19.20 1.63 17.68
N VAL A 22 -19.23 1.02 16.49
CA VAL A 22 -18.63 -0.31 16.27
C VAL A 22 -17.11 -0.29 16.49
N ASN A 23 -16.43 0.81 16.13
CA ASN A 23 -15.00 0.98 16.38
C ASN A 23 -14.72 1.10 17.89
N ALA A 24 -15.58 1.80 18.63
CA ALA A 24 -15.52 1.86 20.09
C ALA A 24 -15.81 0.50 20.76
N ALA A 25 -16.73 -0.30 20.21
CA ALA A 25 -16.96 -1.66 20.66
C ALA A 25 -15.73 -2.57 20.38
N CYS A 26 -15.04 -2.39 19.24
CA CYS A 26 -13.79 -3.10 18.94
C CYS A 26 -12.67 -2.71 19.92
N ALA A 27 -12.56 -1.44 20.29
CA ALA A 27 -11.62 -1.00 21.33
C ALA A 27 -11.90 -1.69 22.67
N ALA A 28 -13.18 -1.78 23.06
CA ALA A 28 -13.59 -2.51 24.25
C ALA A 28 -13.28 -4.01 24.14
N ALA A 29 -13.45 -4.61 22.95
CA ALA A 29 -13.11 -6.00 22.69
C ALA A 29 -11.62 -6.27 22.97
N GLY A 30 -10.73 -5.43 22.45
CA GLY A 30 -9.28 -5.57 22.68
C GLY A 30 -8.82 -5.26 24.11
N ALA A 31 -9.44 -4.28 24.76
CA ALA A 31 -9.04 -3.82 26.09
C ALA A 31 -9.65 -4.66 27.24
N GLU A 32 -10.89 -5.08 27.10
CA GLU A 32 -11.69 -5.73 28.16
C GLU A 32 -12.04 -7.20 27.85
N ALA A 33 -11.60 -7.74 26.70
CA ALA A 33 -11.93 -9.08 26.21
C ALA A 33 -13.45 -9.28 26.03
N LEU A 34 -14.12 -8.31 25.40
CA LEU A 34 -15.55 -8.36 25.09
C LEU A 34 -15.78 -8.84 23.65
N ALA A 35 -16.90 -9.52 23.41
CA ALA A 35 -17.39 -9.81 22.07
C ALA A 35 -18.20 -8.62 21.53
N VAL A 36 -17.89 -8.14 20.32
CA VAL A 36 -18.73 -7.16 19.63
C VAL A 36 -19.98 -7.86 19.13
N CYS A 37 -21.16 -7.43 19.57
CA CYS A 37 -22.42 -8.12 19.31
C CYS A 37 -23.56 -7.15 18.97
N THR A 38 -24.55 -7.64 18.22
CA THR A 38 -25.90 -7.08 18.26
C THR A 38 -26.62 -7.62 19.51
N PRO A 39 -27.72 -6.98 19.97
CA PRO A 39 -28.51 -7.48 21.10
C PRO A 39 -28.96 -8.94 20.88
N GLU A 40 -29.44 -9.25 19.69
CA GLU A 40 -29.94 -10.59 19.33
C GLU A 40 -28.81 -11.63 19.37
N LEU A 41 -27.59 -11.24 18.97
CA LEU A 41 -26.43 -12.12 19.03
C LEU A 41 -25.99 -12.39 20.48
N ALA A 42 -25.99 -11.36 21.33
CA ALA A 42 -25.63 -11.51 22.74
C ALA A 42 -26.62 -12.41 23.47
N ASP A 43 -27.93 -12.23 23.23
CA ASP A 43 -29.00 -13.06 23.79
C ASP A 43 -28.90 -14.51 23.30
N ARG A 44 -28.73 -14.70 21.98
CA ARG A 44 -28.60 -16.04 21.38
C ARG A 44 -27.40 -16.82 21.92
N LEU A 45 -26.29 -16.13 22.23
CA LEU A 45 -25.07 -16.75 22.77
C LEU A 45 -25.05 -16.82 24.31
N ASN A 46 -26.07 -16.25 24.96
CA ASN A 46 -26.19 -16.08 26.42
C ASN A 46 -24.93 -15.44 27.02
N ILE A 47 -24.51 -14.29 26.46
CA ILE A 47 -23.35 -13.52 26.92
C ILE A 47 -23.86 -12.27 27.65
N PRO A 48 -23.42 -12.01 28.90
CA PRO A 48 -23.84 -10.80 29.61
C PRO A 48 -23.33 -9.54 28.90
N VAL A 49 -24.23 -8.60 28.64
CA VAL A 49 -23.88 -7.28 28.13
C VAL A 49 -23.12 -6.50 29.20
N LYS A 50 -21.87 -6.11 28.91
CA LYS A 50 -20.99 -5.35 29.81
C LYS A 50 -20.85 -3.89 29.39
N LEU A 51 -21.07 -3.62 28.10
CA LEU A 51 -21.02 -2.29 27.53
C LEU A 51 -22.14 -2.17 26.50
N ASP A 52 -23.02 -1.19 26.68
CA ASP A 52 -24.01 -0.80 25.68
C ASP A 52 -23.66 0.60 25.19
N LEU A 53 -23.45 0.75 23.87
CA LEU A 53 -23.11 2.03 23.24
C LEU A 53 -24.30 2.73 22.58
N ARG A 54 -25.47 2.09 22.56
CA ARG A 54 -26.68 2.62 21.91
C ARG A 54 -27.16 3.91 22.58
N GLY A 55 -27.45 4.93 21.77
CA GLY A 55 -27.97 6.23 22.23
C GLY A 55 -27.03 7.03 23.12
N ARG A 56 -25.73 6.68 23.19
CA ARG A 56 -24.76 7.34 24.09
C ARG A 56 -24.06 8.56 23.52
N PHE A 57 -24.07 8.72 22.21
CA PHE A 57 -23.33 9.75 21.51
C PHE A 57 -24.18 10.33 20.39
N SER A 58 -23.86 11.56 20.01
CA SER A 58 -24.52 12.31 18.95
C SER A 58 -23.67 12.47 17.69
N SER A 59 -22.37 12.18 17.77
CA SER A 59 -21.42 12.34 16.66
C SER A 59 -20.23 11.37 16.73
N ASP A 60 -19.57 11.14 15.58
CA ASP A 60 -18.34 10.35 15.49
C ASP A 60 -17.21 10.91 16.37
N ARG A 61 -17.12 12.24 16.46
CA ARG A 61 -16.16 12.94 17.30
C ARG A 61 -16.31 12.54 18.77
N GLU A 62 -17.53 12.59 19.30
CA GLU A 62 -17.81 12.19 20.69
C GLU A 62 -17.43 10.72 20.94
N VAL A 63 -17.70 9.84 19.98
CA VAL A 63 -17.33 8.43 20.05
C VAL A 63 -15.81 8.26 20.20
N TYR A 64 -15.02 8.91 19.34
CA TYR A 64 -13.56 8.76 19.35
C TYR A 64 -12.89 9.47 20.53
N GLU A 65 -13.41 10.61 20.97
CA GLU A 65 -12.94 11.28 22.19
C GLU A 65 -13.22 10.43 23.44
N TRP A 66 -14.42 9.85 23.55
CA TRP A 66 -14.76 8.92 24.63
C TRP A 66 -13.88 7.68 24.60
N MET A 67 -13.71 7.10 23.41
CA MET A 67 -12.88 5.91 23.20
C MET A 67 -11.44 6.16 23.65
N TRP A 68 -10.86 7.32 23.28
CA TRP A 68 -9.54 7.72 23.76
C TRP A 68 -9.52 7.94 25.28
N LYS A 69 -10.50 8.66 25.84
CA LYS A 69 -10.56 8.92 27.28
C LYS A 69 -10.62 7.62 28.10
N LYS A 70 -11.39 6.63 27.64
CA LYS A 70 -11.56 5.36 28.34
C LYS A 70 -10.40 4.39 28.13
N TYR A 71 -9.92 4.25 26.89
CA TYR A 71 -8.99 3.18 26.50
C TYR A 71 -7.62 3.68 26.05
N GLY A 72 -7.37 4.98 26.07
CA GLY A 72 -6.16 5.63 25.56
C GLY A 72 -4.86 5.02 26.07
N GLY A 73 -4.82 4.58 27.34
CA GLY A 73 -3.66 3.93 27.96
C GLY A 73 -3.44 2.48 27.54
N SER A 74 -4.44 1.81 26.94
CA SER A 74 -4.39 0.42 26.51
C SER A 74 -4.03 0.24 25.04
N PHE A 75 -4.16 1.30 24.23
CA PHE A 75 -3.89 1.22 22.81
C PHE A 75 -2.40 1.02 22.51
N SER A 76 -2.12 0.18 21.53
CA SER A 76 -0.79 0.05 20.95
C SER A 76 -0.31 1.39 20.40
N ARG A 77 0.99 1.66 20.55
CA ARG A 77 1.66 2.84 19.99
C ARG A 77 2.35 2.56 18.66
N GLN A 78 2.19 1.35 18.13
CA GLN A 78 2.91 0.88 16.93
C GLN A 78 2.11 1.06 15.64
N ALA A 79 0.81 1.31 15.70
CA ALA A 79 -0.04 1.49 14.53
C ALA A 79 -1.33 2.23 14.89
N LEU A 80 -1.97 2.79 13.86
CA LEU A 80 -3.37 3.21 13.86
C LEU A 80 -4.15 2.39 12.82
N CYS A 81 -5.48 2.52 12.80
CA CYS A 81 -6.33 1.84 11.83
C CYS A 81 -7.42 2.79 11.33
N SER A 82 -7.43 3.10 10.03
CA SER A 82 -8.52 3.78 9.33
C SER A 82 -9.43 2.73 8.70
N LEU A 83 -10.61 2.53 9.28
CA LEU A 83 -11.55 1.51 8.82
C LEU A 83 -12.98 2.05 8.88
N GLU A 84 -13.62 2.12 7.72
CA GLU A 84 -15.02 2.51 7.64
C GLU A 84 -15.88 1.51 8.44
N PRO A 85 -16.77 2.00 9.32
CA PRO A 85 -17.56 1.17 10.22
C PRO A 85 -18.30 -0.02 9.58
N MET A 86 -18.92 0.19 8.43
CA MET A 86 -19.85 -0.76 7.82
C MET A 86 -19.33 -1.43 6.55
N ALA A 87 -18.05 -1.26 6.24
CA ALA A 87 -17.50 -1.63 4.94
C ALA A 87 -17.73 -3.11 4.68
N ALA A 88 -18.25 -3.42 3.50
CA ALA A 88 -18.29 -4.79 3.01
C ALA A 88 -16.85 -5.32 3.02
N GLY A 89 -16.57 -6.27 3.91
CA GLY A 89 -15.22 -6.80 4.05
C GLY A 89 -14.30 -6.06 5.01
N ALA A 90 -14.83 -5.44 6.08
CA ALA A 90 -14.08 -4.91 7.23
C ALA A 90 -13.33 -6.01 8.03
N TRP A 91 -12.50 -6.79 7.35
CA TRP A 91 -11.86 -8.00 7.86
C TRP A 91 -10.66 -7.70 8.74
N LEU A 92 -10.08 -6.49 8.64
CA LEU A 92 -8.98 -6.00 9.47
C LEU A 92 -9.30 -5.91 10.98
N ARG A 93 -10.58 -5.99 11.37
CA ARG A 93 -11.02 -5.88 12.78
C ARG A 93 -10.37 -6.93 13.68
N ASP A 94 -10.10 -8.13 13.17
CA ASP A 94 -9.46 -9.19 13.95
C ASP A 94 -8.06 -8.76 14.44
N TYR A 95 -7.26 -8.18 13.55
CA TYR A 95 -5.91 -7.70 13.83
C TYR A 95 -5.94 -6.44 14.70
N ALA A 96 -6.84 -5.51 14.41
CA ALA A 96 -7.01 -4.29 15.21
C ALA A 96 -7.39 -4.61 16.67
N ILE A 97 -8.29 -5.57 16.88
CA ILE A 97 -8.69 -6.05 18.22
C ILE A 97 -7.52 -6.74 18.91
N GLN A 98 -6.87 -7.72 18.24
CA GLN A 98 -5.75 -8.48 18.81
C GLN A 98 -4.62 -7.57 19.31
N HIS A 99 -4.29 -6.53 18.53
CA HIS A 99 -3.18 -5.64 18.81
C HIS A 99 -3.59 -4.35 19.52
N ARG A 100 -4.87 -4.21 19.93
CA ARG A 100 -5.42 -2.99 20.56
C ARG A 100 -5.07 -1.73 19.79
N ILE A 101 -5.31 -1.75 18.48
CA ILE A 101 -5.03 -0.63 17.59
C ILE A 101 -6.19 0.36 17.70
N PHE A 102 -5.88 1.66 17.78
CA PHE A 102 -6.90 2.69 17.73
C PHE A 102 -7.50 2.75 16.32
N THR A 103 -8.74 2.29 16.21
CA THR A 103 -9.49 2.27 14.95
C THR A 103 -10.43 3.47 14.85
N PHE A 104 -10.38 4.18 13.74
CA PHE A 104 -11.18 5.35 13.48
C PHE A 104 -11.62 5.40 12.02
N TRP A 105 -12.54 6.30 11.73
CA TRP A 105 -12.98 6.68 10.40
C TRP A 105 -13.33 8.16 10.44
N VAL A 106 -12.85 8.91 9.46
CA VAL A 106 -13.11 10.35 9.35
C VAL A 106 -14.06 10.57 8.19
N ARG A 107 -15.26 11.05 8.48
CA ARG A 107 -16.14 11.62 7.47
C ARG A 107 -15.68 13.03 7.13
N SER A 108 -15.49 13.36 5.86
CA SER A 108 -15.02 14.70 5.47
C SER A 108 -16.18 15.62 5.15
N GLY A 109 -16.24 16.80 5.77
CA GLY A 109 -17.17 17.86 5.38
C GLY A 109 -16.69 18.66 4.16
N SER A 110 -15.41 18.53 3.79
CA SER A 110 -14.76 19.35 2.76
C SER A 110 -15.21 19.03 1.33
N CYS A 111 -15.86 17.89 1.12
CA CYS A 111 -16.45 17.50 -0.17
C CYS A 111 -17.98 17.67 -0.21
N GLY A 112 -18.57 18.41 0.76
CA GLY A 112 -20.01 18.70 0.77
C GLY A 112 -20.90 17.51 1.16
N ILE A 113 -20.34 16.54 1.89
CA ILE A 113 -21.01 15.30 2.27
C ILE A 113 -21.84 15.48 3.56
N PRO A 114 -23.08 14.94 3.62
CA PRO A 114 -23.84 14.83 4.87
C PRO A 114 -23.09 13.99 5.93
N GLY A 115 -22.76 14.60 7.07
CA GLY A 115 -22.21 13.89 8.25
C GLY A 115 -20.78 14.28 8.66
N GLY A 116 -20.01 14.97 7.81
CA GLY A 116 -18.75 15.58 8.21
C GLY A 116 -18.98 16.96 8.83
N SER A 117 -18.64 17.15 10.11
CA SER A 117 -18.75 18.48 10.75
C SER A 117 -17.45 19.28 10.58
N PRO A 118 -17.52 20.62 10.45
CA PRO A 118 -16.34 21.46 10.49
C PRO A 118 -15.47 21.16 11.73
N GLY A 119 -14.18 20.89 11.51
CA GLY A 119 -13.21 20.64 12.57
C GLY A 119 -13.12 19.18 13.08
N ASP A 120 -13.85 18.22 12.50
CA ASP A 120 -13.70 16.79 12.84
C ASP A 120 -12.35 16.23 12.38
N GLU A 121 -11.89 16.64 11.19
CA GLU A 121 -10.55 16.35 10.69
C GLU A 121 -9.46 16.85 11.64
N ASP A 122 -9.58 18.10 12.12
CA ASP A 122 -8.62 18.70 13.07
C ASP A 122 -8.61 17.97 14.42
N ALA A 123 -9.78 17.61 14.95
CA ALA A 123 -9.87 16.80 16.17
C ALA A 123 -9.22 15.44 16.00
N MET A 124 -9.44 14.78 14.87
CA MET A 124 -8.83 13.50 14.60
C MET A 124 -7.31 13.63 14.42
N GLN A 125 -6.81 14.67 13.74
CA GLN A 125 -5.37 14.94 13.67
C GLN A 125 -4.77 15.17 15.06
N ALA A 126 -5.45 15.90 15.93
CA ALA A 126 -5.02 16.11 17.31
C ALA A 126 -5.00 14.80 18.13
N LEU A 127 -5.91 13.86 17.87
CA LEU A 127 -5.87 12.52 18.46
C LEU A 127 -4.71 11.69 17.90
N MET A 128 -4.53 11.68 16.58
CA MET A 128 -3.43 10.97 15.90
C MET A 128 -2.05 11.48 16.33
N ALA A 129 -1.91 12.77 16.61
CA ALA A 129 -0.68 13.38 17.12
C ALA A 129 -0.29 12.89 18.53
N ARG A 130 -1.20 12.24 19.27
CA ARG A 130 -0.89 11.59 20.57
C ARG A 130 -0.15 10.26 20.41
N PHE A 131 -0.09 9.73 19.19
CA PHE A 131 0.67 8.54 18.85
C PHE A 131 2.02 8.94 18.25
N PRO A 132 3.06 8.08 18.36
CA PRO A 132 4.33 8.32 17.71
C PRO A 132 4.19 8.65 16.22
N ALA A 133 5.08 9.49 15.72
CA ALA A 133 5.30 9.63 14.28
C ALA A 133 6.04 8.39 13.74
N ASN A 134 6.11 8.27 12.42
CA ASN A 134 6.71 7.14 11.69
C ASN A 134 6.10 5.77 12.08
N ILE A 135 4.77 5.71 12.17
CA ILE A 135 4.01 4.46 12.36
C ILE A 135 2.96 4.31 11.24
N PRO A 136 2.55 3.09 10.91
CA PRO A 136 1.51 2.85 9.92
C PRO A 136 0.12 3.25 10.41
N VAL A 137 -0.69 3.72 9.47
CA VAL A 137 -2.15 3.64 9.50
C VAL A 137 -2.54 2.44 8.64
N LEU A 138 -3.02 1.37 9.28
CA LEU A 138 -3.60 0.21 8.62
C LEU A 138 -5.01 0.54 8.11
N GLY A 139 -5.52 -0.23 7.16
CA GLY A 139 -6.80 0.01 6.51
C GLY A 139 -6.66 0.83 5.23
N PHE A 140 -7.70 1.58 4.83
CA PHE A 140 -7.66 2.34 3.58
C PHE A 140 -8.51 3.62 3.67
N TRP A 141 -8.34 4.50 2.67
CA TRP A 141 -9.02 5.78 2.52
C TRP A 141 -9.96 5.71 1.32
N GLN A 142 -11.01 4.90 1.45
CA GLN A 142 -11.85 4.50 0.32
C GLN A 142 -12.88 5.55 -0.12
N ALA A 143 -12.92 6.73 0.50
CA ALA A 143 -14.07 7.65 0.47
C ALA A 143 -15.44 7.00 0.84
N GLY A 144 -15.58 5.68 0.91
CA GLY A 144 -16.83 4.96 1.20
C GLY A 144 -17.74 4.87 -0.04
N ASP A 145 -18.72 3.96 -0.03
CA ASP A 145 -19.67 3.75 -1.13
C ASP A 145 -20.59 4.96 -1.42
N ALA A 146 -20.61 5.95 -0.51
CA ALA A 146 -21.35 7.20 -0.62
C ALA A 146 -20.44 8.44 -0.60
N ASP A 147 -19.14 8.27 -0.90
CA ASP A 147 -18.11 9.31 -0.85
C ASP A 147 -18.00 10.02 0.50
N GLU A 148 -18.49 9.46 1.62
CA GLU A 148 -18.56 10.15 2.90
C GLU A 148 -17.23 10.36 3.65
N GLY A 149 -16.16 9.68 3.24
CA GLY A 149 -14.86 9.66 3.92
C GLY A 149 -13.78 10.51 3.26
N LEU A 150 -12.55 10.39 3.76
CA LEU A 150 -11.38 10.92 3.06
C LEU A 150 -11.10 10.07 1.81
N THR A 151 -10.84 10.74 0.69
CA THR A 151 -10.34 10.12 -0.55
C THR A 151 -8.95 9.53 -0.36
N GLU A 152 -8.50 8.66 -1.26
CA GLU A 152 -7.16 8.05 -1.22
C GLU A 152 -6.07 9.10 -0.94
N TYR A 153 -5.93 10.07 -1.85
CA TYR A 153 -4.92 11.11 -1.74
C TYR A 153 -5.18 12.06 -0.58
N GLY A 154 -6.44 12.38 -0.28
CA GLY A 154 -6.81 13.18 0.89
C GLY A 154 -6.36 12.51 2.18
N GLY A 155 -6.54 11.20 2.30
CA GLY A 155 -6.12 10.37 3.42
C GLY A 155 -4.60 10.25 3.55
N LEU A 156 -3.87 10.11 2.44
CA LEU A 156 -2.40 10.12 2.45
C LEU A 156 -1.85 11.46 2.98
N ILE A 157 -2.41 12.58 2.51
CA ILE A 157 -2.04 13.92 2.99
C ILE A 157 -2.40 14.07 4.47
N PHE A 158 -3.59 13.64 4.85
CA PHE A 158 -4.10 13.69 6.22
C PHE A 158 -3.21 12.91 7.21
N ALA A 159 -2.83 11.67 6.87
CA ALA A 159 -1.91 10.87 7.68
C ALA A 159 -0.49 11.46 7.70
N GLY A 160 -0.01 11.93 6.54
CA GLY A 160 1.32 12.51 6.35
C GLY A 160 1.58 13.74 7.22
N ARG A 161 0.56 14.58 7.47
CA ARG A 161 0.65 15.74 8.38
C ARG A 161 1.06 15.37 9.82
N THR A 162 0.72 14.17 10.28
CA THR A 162 1.14 13.67 11.61
C THR A 162 2.30 12.67 11.53
N GLY A 163 2.99 12.64 10.39
CA GLY A 163 4.15 11.79 10.16
C GLY A 163 3.84 10.31 10.06
N LYS A 164 2.62 9.94 9.61
CA LYS A 164 2.19 8.54 9.48
C LYS A 164 2.04 8.15 8.02
N TYR A 165 2.24 6.87 7.74
CA TYR A 165 2.17 6.31 6.39
C TYR A 165 1.08 5.25 6.31
N THR A 166 0.54 5.00 5.12
CA THR A 166 -0.58 4.07 4.95
C THR A 166 -0.09 2.67 4.65
N VAL A 167 -0.80 1.66 5.12
CA VAL A 167 -0.64 0.27 4.71
C VAL A 167 -2.02 -0.26 4.36
N VAL A 168 -2.31 -0.33 3.06
CA VAL A 168 -3.61 -0.73 2.52
C VAL A 168 -3.92 -2.15 2.99
N SER A 169 -4.89 -2.32 3.89
CA SER A 169 -5.09 -3.63 4.56
C SER A 169 -6.52 -3.88 5.07
N ASP A 170 -7.46 -2.99 4.78
CA ASP A 170 -8.87 -3.05 5.17
C ASP A 170 -9.55 -4.33 4.69
N TRP A 171 -9.26 -4.75 3.45
CA TRP A 171 -9.78 -5.98 2.87
C TRP A 171 -8.95 -7.22 3.19
N THR A 172 -7.92 -7.16 4.04
CA THR A 172 -7.08 -8.35 4.29
C THR A 172 -7.64 -9.19 5.44
N PRO A 173 -8.11 -10.43 5.20
CA PRO A 173 -8.68 -11.25 6.26
C PRO A 173 -7.63 -12.00 7.07
N ASN A 174 -7.99 -12.38 8.28
CA ASN A 174 -7.23 -13.28 9.15
C ASN A 174 -5.81 -12.78 9.45
N LEU A 175 -5.58 -11.46 9.47
CA LEU A 175 -4.27 -10.90 9.76
C LEU A 175 -3.81 -11.23 11.17
N SER A 176 -4.73 -11.39 12.13
CA SER A 176 -4.45 -11.91 13.48
C SER A 176 -3.71 -13.26 13.45
N VAL A 177 -4.04 -14.12 12.48
CA VAL A 177 -3.45 -15.44 12.28
C VAL A 177 -2.21 -15.36 11.40
N HIS A 178 -2.31 -14.69 10.23
CA HIS A 178 -1.23 -14.63 9.26
C HIS A 178 0.05 -13.99 9.82
N SER A 179 -0.09 -12.93 10.63
CA SER A 179 1.04 -12.24 11.28
C SER A 179 1.73 -13.09 12.36
N GLY A 180 1.04 -14.10 12.90
CA GLY A 180 1.61 -15.05 13.87
C GLY A 180 2.51 -16.11 13.23
N ILE A 181 2.48 -16.26 11.91
CA ILE A 181 3.33 -17.20 11.16
C ILE A 181 4.73 -16.61 11.03
N ARG A 182 5.77 -17.44 11.10
CA ARG A 182 7.15 -17.01 10.82
C ARG A 182 7.61 -17.56 9.49
N ALA A 183 8.24 -16.72 8.66
CA ALA A 183 8.98 -17.20 7.51
C ALA A 183 10.15 -18.09 7.98
N ARG A 184 10.38 -19.19 7.26
CA ARG A 184 11.40 -20.19 7.57
C ARG A 184 12.77 -19.80 7.03
N GLY A 185 12.83 -18.99 5.98
CA GLY A 185 14.07 -18.57 5.33
C GLY A 185 14.10 -17.07 5.00
N PRO A 186 15.27 -16.56 4.56
CA PRO A 186 15.37 -15.21 4.05
C PRO A 186 14.62 -15.09 2.72
N PHE A 187 14.02 -13.92 2.49
CA PHE A 187 13.49 -13.56 1.18
C PHE A 187 14.66 -13.24 0.24
N ARG A 188 14.73 -13.95 -0.89
CA ARG A 188 15.80 -13.83 -1.89
C ARG A 188 15.22 -13.91 -3.28
N GLN A 189 15.54 -12.93 -4.10
CA GLN A 189 15.12 -12.89 -5.50
C GLN A 189 16.08 -13.67 -6.38
N SER A 190 15.62 -14.07 -7.56
CA SER A 190 16.51 -14.56 -8.61
C SER A 190 17.42 -13.43 -9.09
N PRO A 191 18.73 -13.68 -9.30
CA PRO A 191 19.63 -12.66 -9.81
C PRO A 191 19.21 -12.23 -11.23
N PRO A 192 19.36 -10.94 -11.59
CA PRO A 192 19.05 -10.47 -12.94
C PRO A 192 19.96 -11.10 -13.99
N ARG A 193 19.51 -11.14 -15.25
CA ARG A 193 20.33 -11.54 -16.39
C ARG A 193 21.45 -10.52 -16.60
N ARG A 194 22.61 -10.98 -17.08
CA ARG A 194 23.72 -10.11 -17.48
C ARG A 194 23.55 -9.68 -18.94
N LEU A 195 22.70 -8.67 -19.16
CA LEU A 195 22.47 -8.10 -20.49
C LEU A 195 23.58 -7.11 -20.86
N LYS A 196 23.86 -6.99 -22.17
CA LYS A 196 24.80 -5.99 -22.71
C LYS A 196 24.00 -4.90 -23.42
N TYR A 197 24.34 -3.66 -23.16
CA TYR A 197 23.74 -2.53 -23.86
C TYR A 197 24.05 -2.58 -25.36
N ASP A 198 22.98 -2.64 -26.15
CA ASP A 198 22.95 -2.49 -27.60
C ASP A 198 22.24 -1.16 -27.98
N PRO A 199 22.91 -0.24 -28.69
CA PRO A 199 22.31 1.01 -29.14
C PRO A 199 21.20 0.83 -30.20
N ALA A 200 21.09 -0.33 -30.84
CA ALA A 200 20.02 -0.63 -31.80
C ALA A 200 18.72 -1.12 -31.12
N LYS A 201 18.75 -1.39 -29.81
CA LYS A 201 17.61 -1.91 -29.05
C LYS A 201 16.85 -0.81 -28.29
N LYS A 202 15.58 -1.10 -28.01
CA LYS A 202 14.72 -0.41 -27.04
C LYS A 202 14.34 -1.40 -25.95
N TYR A 203 14.61 -1.07 -24.70
CA TYR A 203 14.35 -1.92 -23.55
C TYR A 203 13.02 -1.54 -22.90
N VAL A 204 12.16 -2.52 -22.66
CA VAL A 204 10.82 -2.33 -22.11
C VAL A 204 10.71 -3.04 -20.76
N ALA A 205 10.46 -2.26 -19.71
CA ALA A 205 10.08 -2.78 -18.40
C ALA A 205 8.58 -2.53 -18.20
N VAL A 206 7.80 -3.61 -18.23
CA VAL A 206 6.39 -3.58 -17.81
C VAL A 206 6.36 -3.80 -16.31
N THR A 207 5.77 -2.85 -15.60
CA THR A 207 5.63 -2.87 -14.14
C THR A 207 4.16 -3.09 -13.81
N GLN A 208 3.83 -4.22 -13.19
CA GLN A 208 2.47 -4.43 -12.75
C GLN A 208 2.25 -3.58 -11.50
N TYR A 209 1.43 -2.55 -11.66
CA TYR A 209 1.14 -1.54 -10.66
C TYR A 209 -0.29 -1.63 -10.17
N GLU A 210 -0.51 -0.95 -9.05
CA GLU A 210 -1.75 -0.92 -8.28
C GLU A 210 -1.98 -2.24 -7.51
N SER A 211 -2.40 -2.13 -6.25
CA SER A 211 -2.71 -3.20 -5.29
C SER A 211 -1.55 -4.07 -4.79
N GLY A 212 -0.36 -4.02 -5.41
CA GLY A 212 0.82 -4.74 -4.92
C GLY A 212 1.28 -4.33 -3.51
N ASP A 213 0.96 -3.10 -3.09
CA ASP A 213 1.13 -2.55 -1.74
C ASP A 213 0.07 -3.03 -0.73
N CYS A 214 -1.03 -3.60 -1.22
CA CYS A 214 -2.11 -4.17 -0.42
C CYS A 214 -1.88 -5.68 -0.19
N PRO A 215 -1.69 -6.17 1.05
CA PRO A 215 -1.50 -7.58 1.31
C PRO A 215 -2.64 -8.46 0.78
N TRP A 216 -3.90 -8.02 0.84
CA TRP A 216 -5.05 -8.78 0.30
C TRP A 216 -4.87 -9.21 -1.15
N PHE A 217 -4.27 -8.37 -1.99
CA PHE A 217 -4.01 -8.65 -3.40
C PHE A 217 -3.21 -9.93 -3.60
N TRP A 218 -2.24 -10.18 -2.71
CA TRP A 218 -1.40 -11.38 -2.69
C TRP A 218 -2.18 -12.67 -2.41
N LEU A 219 -3.27 -12.59 -1.65
CA LEU A 219 -4.16 -13.73 -1.38
C LEU A 219 -5.16 -14.02 -2.51
N ARG A 220 -5.28 -13.13 -3.49
CA ARG A 220 -6.35 -13.14 -4.49
C ARG A 220 -5.79 -13.03 -5.91
N LEU A 221 -5.80 -11.83 -6.48
CA LEU A 221 -5.47 -11.61 -7.88
C LEU A 221 -4.02 -11.97 -8.18
N GLN A 222 -3.08 -11.65 -7.30
CA GLN A 222 -1.68 -11.99 -7.54
C GLN A 222 -1.46 -13.50 -7.59
N LYS A 223 -2.19 -14.26 -6.76
CA LYS A 223 -2.17 -15.74 -6.85
C LYS A 223 -2.74 -16.23 -8.18
N ALA A 224 -3.81 -15.60 -8.69
CA ALA A 224 -4.35 -15.95 -10.00
C ALA A 224 -3.35 -15.65 -11.12
N ASN A 225 -2.66 -14.50 -11.05
CA ASN A 225 -1.57 -14.14 -11.98
C ASN A 225 -0.44 -15.17 -11.94
N TRP A 226 -0.04 -15.62 -10.76
CA TRP A 226 1.01 -16.62 -10.57
C TRP A 226 0.67 -18.02 -11.13
N LEU A 227 -0.61 -18.32 -11.31
CA LEU A 227 -1.08 -19.62 -11.81
C LEU A 227 -1.34 -19.61 -13.32
N GLN A 228 -1.15 -18.49 -14.01
CA GLN A 228 -1.20 -18.39 -15.46
C GLN A 228 -0.04 -19.19 -16.08
N LYS A 229 -0.27 -19.82 -17.24
CA LYS A 229 0.74 -20.64 -17.92
C LYS A 229 1.92 -19.82 -18.47
N GLU A 230 1.70 -18.52 -18.71
CA GLU A 230 2.71 -17.58 -19.19
C GLU A 230 3.63 -17.08 -18.06
N HIS A 231 3.33 -17.37 -16.79
CA HIS A 231 4.22 -17.00 -15.69
C HIS A 231 5.60 -17.64 -15.88
N GLY A 232 6.64 -16.82 -15.81
CA GLY A 232 8.03 -17.24 -16.06
C GLY A 232 8.46 -17.22 -17.52
N ALA A 233 7.56 -16.98 -18.49
CA ALA A 233 7.91 -16.96 -19.92
C ALA A 233 8.55 -15.65 -20.39
N PHE A 234 8.42 -14.57 -19.61
CA PHE A 234 8.94 -13.24 -19.93
C PHE A 234 9.31 -12.46 -18.65
N PRO A 235 10.14 -11.41 -18.75
CA PRO A 235 10.45 -10.53 -17.63
C PRO A 235 9.21 -9.84 -17.07
N MET A 236 8.94 -10.03 -15.78
CA MET A 236 7.82 -9.39 -15.10
C MET A 236 8.29 -8.66 -13.85
N ASN A 237 7.78 -7.45 -13.66
CA ASN A 237 8.09 -6.61 -12.50
C ASN A 237 6.85 -6.46 -11.62
N TRP A 238 6.89 -7.04 -10.42
CA TRP A 238 5.77 -7.09 -9.48
C TRP A 238 5.97 -6.06 -8.37
N CYS A 239 5.00 -5.15 -8.23
CA CYS A 239 4.96 -4.22 -7.12
C CYS A 239 4.71 -4.96 -5.81
N LEU A 240 5.55 -4.76 -4.78
CA LEU A 240 5.43 -5.42 -3.47
C LEU A 240 5.46 -4.41 -2.33
N GLY A 241 4.36 -4.35 -1.58
CA GLY A 241 4.27 -3.69 -0.28
C GLY A 241 5.12 -4.41 0.75
N PRO A 242 6.19 -3.78 1.28
CA PRO A 242 7.12 -4.47 2.16
C PRO A 242 6.52 -4.96 3.49
N GLN A 243 5.39 -4.38 3.90
CA GLN A 243 4.69 -4.71 5.14
C GLN A 243 4.00 -6.07 5.05
N THR A 244 3.83 -6.62 3.84
CA THR A 244 3.39 -8.00 3.62
C THR A 244 4.32 -9.00 4.34
N ALA A 245 5.60 -8.64 4.54
CA ALA A 245 6.56 -9.45 5.30
C ALA A 245 6.24 -9.58 6.79
N ASP A 246 5.47 -8.64 7.35
CA ASP A 246 5.05 -8.64 8.76
C ASP A 246 3.61 -9.09 8.91
N LEU A 247 2.75 -8.69 7.97
CA LEU A 247 1.33 -8.99 8.01
C LEU A 247 1.03 -10.42 7.55
N MET A 248 1.73 -10.91 6.51
CA MET A 248 1.50 -12.23 5.92
C MET A 248 2.80 -12.93 5.48
N PRO A 249 3.79 -13.11 6.39
CA PRO A 249 5.10 -13.67 6.05
C PRO A 249 5.04 -15.04 5.37
N GLY A 250 4.10 -15.92 5.77
CA GLY A 250 3.94 -17.24 5.16
C GLY A 250 3.39 -17.19 3.72
N VAL A 251 2.54 -16.20 3.42
CA VAL A 251 2.04 -15.97 2.05
C VAL A 251 3.19 -15.47 1.18
N LEU A 252 3.92 -14.47 1.67
CA LEU A 252 5.05 -13.92 0.94
C LEU A 252 6.15 -14.96 0.70
N GLU A 253 6.44 -15.83 1.68
CA GLU A 253 7.41 -16.93 1.52
C GLU A 253 7.04 -17.83 0.34
N TRP A 254 5.75 -18.13 0.16
CA TRP A 254 5.29 -18.95 -0.96
C TRP A 254 5.58 -18.28 -2.31
N PHE A 255 5.34 -16.97 -2.45
CA PHE A 255 5.64 -16.25 -3.71
C PHE A 255 7.13 -16.25 -4.04
N TYR A 256 8.01 -16.01 -3.06
CA TYR A 256 9.45 -16.08 -3.26
C TYR A 256 9.92 -17.50 -3.59
N ALA A 257 9.36 -18.53 -2.93
CA ALA A 257 9.72 -19.93 -3.20
C ALA A 257 9.25 -20.42 -4.58
N ASN A 258 8.25 -19.76 -5.18
CA ASN A 258 7.66 -20.11 -6.47
C ASN A 258 7.93 -19.05 -7.54
N SER A 259 8.91 -18.15 -7.34
CA SER A 259 9.29 -17.16 -8.36
C SER A 259 10.10 -17.79 -9.48
N ALA A 260 9.81 -17.41 -10.71
CA ALA A 260 10.65 -17.70 -11.87
C ALA A 260 11.87 -16.77 -11.91
N GLY A 261 12.90 -17.15 -12.67
CA GLY A 261 14.10 -16.31 -12.87
C GLY A 261 13.80 -14.95 -13.55
N SER A 262 12.69 -14.88 -14.28
CA SER A 262 12.23 -13.68 -14.97
C SER A 262 11.40 -12.74 -14.09
N ASP A 263 11.07 -13.13 -12.86
CA ASP A 263 10.35 -12.28 -11.91
C ASP A 263 11.30 -11.30 -11.21
N CYS A 264 10.84 -10.07 -11.03
CA CYS A 264 11.46 -9.07 -10.19
C CYS A 264 10.41 -8.45 -9.27
N PHE A 265 10.60 -8.54 -7.96
CA PHE A 265 9.86 -7.76 -6.98
C PHE A 265 10.54 -6.40 -6.79
N PHE A 266 9.76 -5.33 -6.86
CA PHE A 266 10.22 -3.98 -6.52
C PHE A 266 9.38 -3.39 -5.37
N CYS A 267 9.98 -2.49 -4.60
CA CYS A 267 9.33 -1.88 -3.45
C CYS A 267 8.21 -0.95 -3.91
N ALA A 268 7.01 -1.19 -3.40
CA ALA A 268 5.85 -0.38 -3.71
C ALA A 268 5.95 1.06 -3.18
N MET A 269 5.11 1.93 -3.75
CA MET A 269 5.13 3.37 -3.48
C MET A 269 4.76 3.66 -2.03
N SER A 270 5.47 4.50 -1.28
CA SER A 270 6.80 5.07 -1.57
C SER A 270 7.80 4.56 -0.53
N GLY A 271 7.88 3.24 -0.33
CA GLY A 271 8.83 2.61 0.60
C GLY A 271 8.17 1.81 1.72
N ALA A 272 8.52 2.11 2.97
CA ALA A 272 8.02 1.41 4.17
C ALA A 272 6.50 1.54 4.37
N GLY A 273 5.81 2.30 3.53
CA GLY A 273 4.36 2.53 3.51
C GLY A 273 3.97 3.36 2.30
N TYR A 274 2.67 3.40 2.03
CA TYR A 274 2.12 4.27 1.02
C TYR A 274 2.07 5.70 1.53
N THR A 275 2.85 6.56 0.87
CA THR A 275 2.97 7.99 1.12
C THR A 275 3.15 8.73 -0.20
N MET A 276 2.71 9.99 -0.22
CA MET A 276 3.15 10.98 -1.21
C MET A 276 4.35 11.74 -0.60
N PRO A 277 5.58 11.59 -1.12
CA PRO A 277 6.78 12.14 -0.49
C PRO A 277 6.70 13.63 -0.15
N ARG A 278 6.05 14.47 -0.97
CA ARG A 278 5.81 15.91 -0.68
C ARG A 278 5.03 16.14 0.61
N TYR A 279 4.08 15.27 0.93
CA TYR A 279 3.12 15.47 2.01
C TYR A 279 3.44 14.66 3.27
N PHE A 280 4.48 13.82 3.22
CA PHE A 280 4.90 13.03 4.36
C PHE A 280 5.84 13.82 5.28
N ALA A 281 5.39 14.09 6.51
CA ALA A 281 6.14 14.80 7.53
C ALA A 281 6.85 16.08 7.02
N PRO A 282 6.13 16.99 6.32
CA PRO A 282 6.77 18.10 5.59
C PRO A 282 7.56 19.05 6.49
N GLU A 283 7.19 19.13 7.77
CA GLU A 283 7.83 19.99 8.77
C GLU A 283 8.76 19.23 9.73
N ASP A 284 8.88 17.90 9.61
CA ASP A 284 9.71 17.07 10.50
C ASP A 284 10.71 16.18 9.73
N PRO A 285 11.92 16.71 9.45
CA PRO A 285 12.99 15.96 8.81
C PRO A 285 13.45 14.72 9.60
N ARG A 286 13.24 14.66 10.92
CA ARG A 286 13.64 13.49 11.72
C ARG A 286 12.71 12.31 11.43
N THR A 287 11.41 12.56 11.35
CA THR A 287 10.42 11.56 10.95
C THR A 287 10.65 11.09 9.51
N ARG A 288 10.92 12.02 8.58
CA ARG A 288 11.28 11.67 7.19
C ARG A 288 12.49 10.74 7.10
N ARG A 289 13.58 11.05 7.82
CA ARG A 289 14.77 10.18 7.90
C ARG A 289 14.48 8.83 8.56
N ALA A 290 13.61 8.79 9.56
CA ALA A 290 13.22 7.54 10.21
C ALA A 290 12.45 6.63 9.24
N PHE A 291 11.54 7.20 8.45
CA PHE A 291 10.81 6.49 7.40
C PHE A 291 11.74 5.92 6.34
N LEU A 292 12.64 6.75 5.79
CA LEU A 292 13.62 6.32 4.79
C LEU A 292 14.55 5.19 5.30
N ARG A 293 14.94 5.24 6.58
CA ARG A 293 15.69 4.16 7.22
C ARG A 293 14.88 2.86 7.31
N ASP A 294 13.59 2.95 7.66
CA ASP A 294 12.72 1.79 7.70
C ASP A 294 12.49 1.23 6.28
N THR A 295 12.36 2.08 5.27
CA THR A 295 12.31 1.70 3.84
C THR A 295 13.55 0.88 3.46
N ALA A 296 14.75 1.40 3.71
CA ALA A 296 15.99 0.68 3.42
C ALA A 296 16.10 -0.65 4.19
N ARG A 297 15.61 -0.71 5.44
CA ARG A 297 15.58 -1.94 6.24
C ARG A 297 14.66 -2.99 5.60
N TYR A 298 13.47 -2.59 5.18
CA TYR A 298 12.53 -3.49 4.53
C TYR A 298 13.05 -3.98 3.18
N MET A 299 13.54 -3.08 2.34
CA MET A 299 14.13 -3.43 1.04
C MET A 299 15.26 -4.43 1.21
N LYS A 300 16.18 -4.21 2.16
CA LYS A 300 17.24 -5.18 2.47
C LYS A 300 16.71 -6.54 2.94
N ARG A 301 15.68 -6.56 3.79
CA ARG A 301 15.06 -7.80 4.30
C ARG A 301 14.40 -8.61 3.19
N LEU A 302 13.82 -7.92 2.22
CA LEU A 302 13.06 -8.48 1.10
C LEU A 302 13.88 -8.65 -0.18
N ASP A 303 15.17 -8.30 -0.13
CA ASP A 303 16.06 -8.35 -1.28
C ASP A 303 15.56 -7.49 -2.46
N LEU A 304 14.98 -6.33 -2.16
CA LEU A 304 14.48 -5.37 -3.14
C LEU A 304 15.57 -4.33 -3.41
N SER A 305 15.86 -4.07 -4.68
CA SER A 305 16.81 -3.04 -5.11
C SER A 305 16.21 -1.94 -5.97
N VAL A 306 14.94 -2.06 -6.35
CA VAL A 306 14.21 -1.04 -7.09
C VAL A 306 13.04 -0.57 -6.24
N ILE A 307 12.77 0.73 -6.25
CA ILE A 307 11.65 1.34 -5.51
C ILE A 307 10.85 2.24 -6.43
N SER A 308 9.52 2.16 -6.32
CA SER A 308 8.63 3.11 -6.97
C SER A 308 8.25 4.26 -6.04
N LEU A 309 8.00 5.43 -6.63
CA LEU A 309 7.54 6.60 -5.89
C LEU A 309 6.26 7.16 -6.49
N HIS A 310 5.37 7.62 -5.60
CA HIS A 310 4.25 8.45 -6.01
C HIS A 310 4.75 9.88 -6.23
N THR A 311 5.41 10.16 -7.37
CA THR A 311 6.00 11.48 -7.69
C THR A 311 5.27 12.30 -8.77
N ASP A 312 4.21 11.76 -9.39
CA ASP A 312 3.44 12.51 -10.40
C ASP A 312 1.94 12.44 -10.12
N HIS A 313 1.19 13.35 -10.73
CA HIS A 313 -0.24 13.50 -10.54
C HIS A 313 -1.00 13.46 -11.87
N TRP A 314 -2.10 12.71 -11.87
CA TRP A 314 -3.21 12.88 -12.81
C TRP A 314 -3.81 14.32 -12.78
N TYR A 315 -3.61 15.06 -11.67
CA TYR A 315 -4.28 16.33 -11.39
C TYR A 315 -3.36 17.39 -10.74
N SER A 316 -2.22 17.71 -11.37
CA SER A 316 -1.70 19.09 -11.49
C SER A 316 -0.52 19.63 -10.66
N ARG A 317 0.32 18.83 -9.98
CA ARG A 317 1.67 19.31 -9.56
C ARG A 317 2.73 18.21 -9.55
N PRO A 318 3.79 18.29 -10.37
CA PRO A 318 4.91 17.33 -10.27
C PRO A 318 5.55 17.41 -8.88
N GLU A 319 6.06 16.28 -8.40
CA GLU A 319 6.81 16.25 -7.14
C GLU A 319 8.19 16.89 -7.27
N PRO A 320 8.74 17.37 -6.14
CA PRO A 320 10.06 17.97 -6.13
C PRO A 320 11.11 16.91 -6.53
N PRO A 321 12.05 17.20 -7.44
CA PRO A 321 13.16 16.29 -7.79
C PRO A 321 13.92 15.75 -6.56
N GLU A 322 13.90 16.50 -5.47
CA GLU A 322 14.48 16.19 -4.17
C GLU A 322 13.99 14.86 -3.59
N ALA A 323 12.73 14.46 -3.85
CA ALA A 323 12.24 13.16 -3.41
C ALA A 323 13.03 12.05 -4.09
N CYS A 324 13.16 12.06 -5.42
CA CYS A 324 13.94 11.06 -6.15
C CYS A 324 15.40 11.00 -5.68
N VAL A 325 16.00 12.14 -5.33
CA VAL A 325 17.36 12.22 -4.76
C VAL A 325 17.44 11.46 -3.43
N GLU A 326 16.56 11.73 -2.48
CA GLU A 326 16.60 11.10 -1.17
C GLU A 326 16.47 9.57 -1.23
N TYR A 327 15.63 9.05 -2.14
CA TYR A 327 15.48 7.60 -2.33
C TYR A 327 16.66 6.98 -3.08
N ALA A 328 17.24 7.69 -4.06
CA ALA A 328 18.45 7.27 -4.76
C ALA A 328 19.66 7.14 -3.81
N GLU A 329 19.74 7.96 -2.76
CA GLU A 329 20.80 7.90 -1.75
C GLU A 329 20.66 6.71 -0.77
N LEU A 330 19.55 5.97 -0.80
CA LEU A 330 19.36 4.82 0.08
C LEU A 330 20.30 3.68 -0.30
N LYS A 331 21.05 3.19 0.69
CA LYS A 331 21.96 2.06 0.51
C LYS A 331 21.21 0.82 -0.01
N GLY A 332 21.64 0.33 -1.17
CA GLY A 332 21.09 -0.86 -1.81
C GLY A 332 20.03 -0.58 -2.87
N VAL A 333 19.61 0.68 -3.03
CA VAL A 333 18.80 1.10 -4.17
C VAL A 333 19.67 1.15 -5.42
N ARG A 334 19.20 0.49 -6.47
CA ARG A 334 19.80 0.40 -7.81
C ARG A 334 19.01 1.16 -8.85
N ALA A 335 17.73 1.42 -8.63
CA ALA A 335 16.94 2.33 -9.44
C ALA A 335 15.72 2.86 -8.67
N VAL A 336 15.27 4.05 -9.08
CA VAL A 336 14.01 4.65 -8.66
C VAL A 336 13.08 4.68 -9.87
N LEU A 337 11.91 4.04 -9.75
CA LEU A 337 10.82 4.21 -10.71
C LEU A 337 10.03 5.44 -10.29
N ALA A 338 10.26 6.54 -10.99
CA ALA A 338 9.55 7.77 -10.78
C ALA A 338 8.19 7.73 -11.48
N ASP A 339 7.23 8.40 -10.85
CA ASP A 339 5.94 8.80 -11.37
C ASP A 339 4.87 7.71 -11.38
N PHE A 340 3.70 8.08 -10.88
CA PHE A 340 2.49 7.28 -10.96
C PHE A 340 1.67 7.71 -12.18
N GLY A 341 2.20 7.39 -13.36
CA GLY A 341 1.67 7.77 -14.66
C GLY A 341 2.60 8.71 -15.43
N ARG A 342 2.28 8.97 -16.71
CA ARG A 342 3.08 9.83 -17.60
C ARG A 342 3.00 11.31 -17.19
N ASN A 343 4.18 11.89 -17.02
CA ASN A 343 4.41 13.33 -16.95
C ASN A 343 4.53 13.93 -18.37
N GLU A 344 3.47 14.59 -18.84
CA GLU A 344 3.41 15.17 -20.20
C GLU A 344 4.37 16.34 -20.45
N THR A 345 4.97 16.88 -19.38
CA THR A 345 5.91 18.02 -19.47
C THR A 345 7.37 17.60 -19.40
N LEU A 346 7.64 16.33 -19.10
CA LEU A 346 9.01 15.84 -18.97
C LEU A 346 9.65 15.67 -20.36
N PRO A 347 10.82 16.28 -20.61
CA PRO A 347 11.51 16.12 -21.89
C PRO A 347 12.10 14.72 -22.02
N GLU A 348 12.25 14.23 -23.25
CA GLU A 348 12.58 12.83 -23.55
C GLU A 348 13.90 12.37 -22.93
N GLU A 349 14.90 13.23 -22.93
CA GLU A 349 16.22 12.99 -22.37
C GLU A 349 16.21 12.73 -20.86
N ARG A 350 15.11 13.08 -20.16
CA ARG A 350 14.94 12.88 -18.72
C ARG A 350 14.12 11.66 -18.36
N TYR A 351 13.59 10.90 -19.32
CA TYR A 351 12.86 9.66 -19.00
C TYR A 351 13.73 8.60 -18.28
N ALA A 352 15.06 8.68 -18.46
CA ALA A 352 16.01 7.89 -17.71
C ALA A 352 17.28 8.73 -17.44
N GLU A 353 17.42 9.21 -16.22
CA GLU A 353 18.55 10.07 -15.79
C GLU A 353 19.28 9.47 -14.57
N LEU A 354 20.51 9.94 -14.29
CA LEU A 354 21.21 9.56 -13.07
C LEU A 354 21.00 10.60 -11.99
N CYS A 355 20.65 10.13 -10.81
CA CYS A 355 20.68 10.88 -9.57
C CYS A 355 21.68 10.24 -8.62
N GLY A 356 22.81 10.90 -8.34
CA GLY A 356 23.85 10.35 -7.47
C GLY A 356 24.44 9.01 -7.97
N GLY A 357 24.42 8.76 -9.28
CA GLY A 357 24.85 7.49 -9.88
C GLY A 357 23.78 6.39 -9.87
N VAL A 358 22.56 6.68 -9.41
CA VAL A 358 21.42 5.76 -9.45
C VAL A 358 20.45 6.18 -10.55
N PRO A 359 20.05 5.28 -11.46
CA PRO A 359 18.99 5.53 -12.42
C PRO A 359 17.66 5.95 -11.78
N VAL A 360 17.12 7.08 -12.23
CA VAL A 360 15.73 7.50 -12.04
C VAL A 360 15.02 7.31 -13.37
N ILE A 361 14.01 6.46 -13.39
CA ILE A 361 13.30 6.01 -14.60
C ILE A 361 11.84 6.44 -14.48
N HIS A 362 11.41 7.33 -15.38
CA HIS A 362 10.06 7.88 -15.35
C HIS A 362 9.08 7.02 -16.14
N THR A 363 7.91 6.78 -15.54
CA THR A 363 6.81 6.07 -16.20
C THR A 363 6.33 6.82 -17.45
N GLN A 364 6.16 6.09 -18.55
CA GLN A 364 5.81 6.66 -19.86
C GLN A 364 4.38 6.35 -20.32
N ASN A 365 3.48 5.81 -19.50
CA ASN A 365 2.06 5.69 -19.87
C ASN A 365 1.14 6.06 -18.71
N ARG A 366 -0.17 6.06 -18.99
CA ARG A 366 -1.22 6.12 -17.98
C ARG A 366 -2.07 4.88 -18.17
N TRP A 367 -2.47 4.25 -17.08
CA TRP A 367 -3.34 3.10 -17.13
C TRP A 367 -4.81 3.51 -17.25
N ASP A 368 -5.65 2.57 -17.70
CA ASP A 368 -7.12 2.69 -17.78
C ASP A 368 -7.77 1.37 -17.30
N MET A 369 -8.96 1.45 -16.71
CA MET A 369 -9.76 0.28 -16.31
C MET A 369 -10.20 -0.61 -17.48
N ARG A 370 -9.92 -0.21 -18.73
CA ARG A 370 -10.25 -0.94 -19.96
C ARG A 370 -9.00 -1.29 -20.78
N GLU A 371 -7.83 -1.32 -20.14
CA GLU A 371 -6.60 -1.74 -20.80
C GLU A 371 -6.72 -3.13 -21.46
N THR A 372 -6.16 -3.24 -22.66
CA THR A 372 -6.06 -4.46 -23.45
C THR A 372 -4.60 -4.70 -23.85
N PRO A 373 -4.22 -5.91 -24.31
CA PRO A 373 -2.89 -6.14 -24.86
C PRO A 373 -2.51 -5.14 -25.97
N GLU A 374 -3.47 -4.78 -26.83
CA GLU A 374 -3.27 -3.85 -27.93
C GLU A 374 -3.08 -2.42 -27.42
N SER A 375 -3.79 -2.00 -26.36
CA SER A 375 -3.56 -0.66 -25.78
C SER A 375 -2.17 -0.57 -25.17
N LEU A 376 -1.74 -1.57 -24.41
CA LEU A 376 -0.39 -1.62 -23.84
C LEU A 376 0.69 -1.61 -24.95
N THR A 377 0.48 -2.38 -26.02
CA THR A 377 1.39 -2.38 -27.18
C THR A 377 1.49 -0.99 -27.80
N ARG A 378 0.36 -0.29 -27.99
CA ARG A 378 0.35 1.08 -28.51
C ARG A 378 1.09 2.05 -27.59
N ASP A 379 0.90 1.94 -26.29
CA ASP A 379 1.57 2.80 -25.32
C ASP A 379 3.09 2.62 -25.36
N ILE A 380 3.56 1.37 -25.47
CA ILE A 380 4.98 1.05 -25.63
C ILE A 380 5.53 1.62 -26.94
N LEU A 381 4.81 1.49 -28.05
CA LEU A 381 5.23 2.02 -29.35
C LEU A 381 5.22 3.56 -29.41
N ALA A 382 4.31 4.20 -28.65
CA ALA A 382 4.22 5.65 -28.52
C ALA A 382 5.22 6.23 -27.50
N SER A 383 5.89 5.39 -26.72
CA SER A 383 6.91 5.81 -25.77
C SER A 383 8.20 6.24 -26.48
N LYS A 384 8.95 7.10 -25.81
CA LYS A 384 10.13 7.76 -26.37
C LYS A 384 11.42 7.23 -25.72
N GLY A 385 12.55 7.47 -26.39
CA GLY A 385 13.86 6.98 -25.94
C GLY A 385 14.05 5.45 -26.06
N GLN A 386 15.12 4.98 -25.43
CA GLN A 386 15.51 3.55 -25.43
C GLN A 386 15.11 2.80 -24.16
N PHE A 387 14.77 3.49 -23.08
CA PHE A 387 14.42 2.87 -21.79
C PHE A 387 12.97 3.21 -21.50
N ILE A 388 12.09 2.24 -21.75
CA ILE A 388 10.65 2.39 -21.72
C ILE A 388 10.12 1.70 -20.46
N SER A 389 9.78 2.49 -19.45
CA SER A 389 9.05 2.02 -18.27
C SER A 389 7.56 2.30 -18.47
N VAL A 390 6.75 1.25 -18.44
CA VAL A 390 5.29 1.36 -18.55
C VAL A 390 4.61 0.59 -17.41
N MET A 391 3.50 1.14 -16.94
CA MET A 391 2.62 0.50 -15.98
C MET A 391 1.62 -0.39 -16.69
N ALA A 392 1.30 -1.52 -16.08
CA ALA A 392 0.15 -2.35 -16.42
C ALA A 392 -0.75 -2.46 -15.19
N LEU A 393 -2.03 -2.09 -15.31
CA LEU A 393 -2.95 -2.15 -14.18
C LEU A 393 -3.24 -3.61 -13.80
N SER A 394 -2.99 -3.95 -12.54
CA SER A 394 -3.11 -5.31 -12.02
C SER A 394 -4.52 -5.93 -12.12
N TRP A 395 -5.56 -5.10 -12.18
CA TRP A 395 -6.96 -5.53 -12.31
C TRP A 395 -7.37 -5.92 -13.73
N THR A 396 -6.68 -5.41 -14.76
CA THR A 396 -7.11 -5.53 -16.16
C THR A 396 -6.10 -6.31 -17.00
N LEU A 397 -4.80 -6.11 -16.74
CA LEU A 397 -3.69 -6.72 -17.46
C LEU A 397 -3.02 -7.81 -16.63
N ASP A 398 -3.53 -9.04 -16.80
CA ASP A 398 -2.91 -10.26 -16.30
C ASP A 398 -1.65 -10.65 -17.12
N PRO A 399 -0.84 -11.61 -16.65
CA PRO A 399 0.37 -12.04 -17.35
C PRO A 399 0.15 -12.52 -18.79
N ALA A 400 -0.97 -13.18 -19.09
CA ALA A 400 -1.24 -13.65 -20.44
C ALA A 400 -1.44 -12.47 -21.41
N LYS A 401 -2.15 -11.43 -20.96
CA LYS A 401 -2.36 -10.19 -21.73
C LYS A 401 -1.06 -9.41 -21.91
N ILE A 402 -0.25 -9.30 -20.87
CA ILE A 402 1.06 -8.61 -20.96
C ILE A 402 1.99 -9.38 -21.91
N TYR A 403 2.01 -10.72 -21.84
CA TYR A 403 2.78 -11.55 -22.77
C TYR A 403 2.36 -11.33 -24.23
N ALA A 404 1.05 -11.29 -24.49
CA ALA A 404 0.51 -11.01 -25.82
C ALA A 404 0.93 -9.62 -26.34
N ALA A 405 0.91 -8.60 -25.48
CA ALA A 405 1.35 -7.25 -25.83
C ALA A 405 2.84 -7.21 -26.20
N LEU A 406 3.69 -7.81 -25.36
CA LEU A 406 5.13 -7.86 -25.59
C LEU A 406 5.50 -8.68 -26.84
N SER A 407 4.76 -9.76 -27.11
CA SER A 407 4.97 -10.62 -28.29
C SER A 407 4.61 -9.94 -29.61
N ALA A 408 3.79 -8.87 -29.57
CA ALA A 408 3.41 -8.09 -30.73
C ALA A 408 4.42 -6.98 -31.07
N LEU A 409 5.43 -6.76 -30.24
CA LEU A 409 6.42 -5.71 -30.45
C LEU A 409 7.42 -6.08 -31.57
N PRO A 410 7.93 -5.08 -32.30
CA PRO A 410 9.00 -5.28 -33.27
C PRO A 410 10.29 -5.86 -32.65
N PRO A 411 11.16 -6.56 -33.43
CA PRO A 411 12.34 -7.24 -32.91
C PRO A 411 13.39 -6.35 -32.23
N GLU A 412 13.38 -5.04 -32.48
CA GLU A 412 14.24 -4.07 -31.78
C GLU A 412 13.82 -3.79 -30.34
N TYR A 413 12.60 -4.19 -29.94
CA TYR A 413 12.13 -4.09 -28.56
C TYR A 413 12.51 -5.34 -27.77
N GLU A 414 13.10 -5.15 -26.60
CA GLU A 414 13.52 -6.22 -25.69
C GLU A 414 12.87 -6.01 -24.32
N ALA A 415 12.05 -6.98 -23.89
CA ALA A 415 11.50 -6.98 -22.55
C ALA A 415 12.59 -7.26 -21.51
N VAL A 416 12.59 -6.50 -20.42
CA VAL A 416 13.57 -6.58 -19.33
C VAL A 416 12.92 -6.41 -17.96
N ARG A 417 13.59 -6.92 -16.93
CA ARG A 417 13.28 -6.56 -15.54
C ARG A 417 13.72 -5.11 -15.28
N CYS A 418 13.14 -4.45 -14.29
CA CYS A 418 13.47 -3.09 -13.91
C CYS A 418 14.90 -2.96 -13.33
N ASP A 419 15.41 -4.00 -12.67
CA ASP A 419 16.79 -4.05 -12.20
C ASP A 419 17.79 -4.35 -13.33
N GLU A 420 17.39 -5.11 -14.34
CA GLU A 420 18.15 -5.26 -15.60
C GLU A 420 18.19 -3.95 -16.40
N MET A 421 17.08 -3.21 -16.45
CA MET A 421 17.01 -1.90 -17.08
C MET A 421 17.96 -0.89 -16.41
N ALA A 422 18.06 -0.93 -15.08
CA ALA A 422 19.02 -0.12 -14.33
C ALA A 422 20.47 -0.37 -14.78
N ASP A 423 20.84 -1.65 -14.96
CA ASP A 423 22.18 -2.01 -15.44
C ASP A 423 22.45 -1.53 -16.86
N LEU A 424 21.45 -1.62 -17.74
CA LEU A 424 21.57 -1.16 -19.12
C LEU A 424 21.72 0.37 -19.23
N ILE A 425 21.03 1.13 -18.37
CA ILE A 425 21.17 2.59 -18.26
C ILE A 425 22.60 2.96 -17.84
N LEU A 426 23.10 2.32 -16.79
CA LEU A 426 24.45 2.54 -16.28
C LEU A 426 25.53 2.20 -17.33
N GLN A 427 25.36 1.10 -18.07
CA GLN A 427 26.25 0.75 -19.19
C GLN A 427 26.27 1.84 -20.27
N LYS A 428 25.09 2.34 -20.69
CA LYS A 428 24.98 3.42 -21.68
C LYS A 428 25.71 4.69 -21.24
N GLN A 429 25.68 4.99 -19.95
CA GLN A 429 26.29 6.19 -19.38
C GLN A 429 27.76 6.00 -18.96
N GLY A 430 28.34 4.81 -19.18
CA GLY A 430 29.73 4.52 -18.83
C GLY A 430 30.00 4.44 -17.32
N ALA A 431 28.99 4.06 -16.53
CA ALA A 431 29.02 4.04 -15.06
C ALA A 431 29.09 2.63 -14.45
N LEU A 432 29.27 1.59 -15.28
CA LEU A 432 29.31 0.16 -14.89
C LEU A 432 30.59 -0.53 -15.34
#